data_AF-A0A3D0RXN7-F1
#
_entry.id   AF-A0A3D0RXN7-F1
#
_cell.length_a   1.000
_cell.length_b   1.000
_cell.length_c   1.000
_cell.angle_alpha   90.00
_cell.angle_beta   90.00
_cell.angle_gamma   90.00
#
_symmetry.space_group_name_H-M   'P 1'
#
loop_
_entity.id
_entity.type
_entity.pdbx_description
1 polymer ?
#
loop_
_entity_poly.entity_id
_entity_poly.type
_entity_poly.pdbx_seq_one_letter_code
_entity_poly.pdbx_strand_id
1 'polypeptide(L)'
;DGGSYKPLNWMSPPCTVREGVTDEGQVEWTVTGKDGDTLRILLEDIQHDSSHELGVDPGLQKDGVEKHLQELLAEHPATLADGLTLVRREYPTAIGPVDLLCRDATGASVAVEIKRRGE
;
A
#
# COMPACT_ATOMS: atom_id res chain seq x y z
N ASP A 1 0.18 -7.17 19.48
CA ASP A 1 1.29 -6.39 20.09
C ASP A 1 2.66 -6.66 19.50
N GLY A 2 2.82 -6.42 18.21
CA GLY A 2 4.13 -6.36 17.55
C GLY A 2 4.03 -5.29 16.49
N GLY A 3 4.17 -4.02 16.91
CA GLY A 3 4.02 -2.87 16.02
C GLY A 3 4.91 -3.03 14.78
N SER A 4 4.41 -2.57 13.63
CA SER A 4 5.20 -2.52 12.40
C SER A 4 6.45 -1.68 12.66
N TYR A 5 7.61 -2.31 12.80
CA TYR A 5 8.85 -1.57 12.86
C TYR A 5 9.10 -0.99 11.47
N LYS A 6 9.02 0.34 11.38
CA LYS A 6 9.50 1.03 10.18
C LYS A 6 11.02 0.91 10.16
N PRO A 7 11.62 0.44 9.05
CA PRO A 7 13.07 0.47 8.92
C PRO A 7 13.57 1.91 9.07
N LEU A 8 14.76 2.10 9.66
CA LEU A 8 15.34 3.44 9.82
C LEU A 8 15.62 4.10 8.47
N ASN A 9 16.20 3.33 7.54
CA ASN A 9 16.42 3.71 6.16
C ASN A 9 15.96 2.55 5.27
N TRP A 10 15.30 2.87 4.16
CA TRP A 10 14.85 1.87 3.19
C TRP A 10 14.82 2.46 1.78
N MET A 11 14.77 1.57 0.79
CA MET A 11 14.62 1.91 -0.62
C MET A 11 13.45 1.12 -1.19
N SER A 12 12.63 1.76 -2.02
CA SER A 12 11.53 1.08 -2.70
C SER A 12 12.04 0.31 -3.91
N PRO A 13 11.51 -0.89 -4.20
CA PRO A 13 11.83 -1.58 -5.44
C PRO A 13 11.23 -0.85 -6.66
N PRO A 14 11.81 -1.00 -7.86
CA PRO A 14 13.03 -1.76 -8.13
C PRO A 14 14.27 -0.99 -7.68
N CYS A 15 15.24 -1.72 -7.13
CA CYS A 15 16.57 -1.20 -6.81
C CYS A 15 17.63 -2.25 -7.15
N THR A 16 18.87 -1.80 -7.31
CA THR A 16 20.04 -2.66 -7.49
C THR A 16 20.97 -2.51 -6.31
N VAL A 17 21.60 -3.61 -5.88
CA VAL A 17 22.61 -3.60 -4.82
C VAL A 17 23.97 -3.85 -5.45
N ARG A 18 24.97 -3.05 -5.08
CA ARG A 18 26.36 -3.26 -5.42
C ARG A 18 27.20 -3.32 -4.15
N GLU A 19 27.93 -4.40 -3.99
CA GLU A 19 28.92 -4.56 -2.94
C GLU A 19 30.27 -4.05 -3.41
N GLY A 20 31.01 -3.42 -2.52
CA GLY A 20 32.30 -2.82 -2.82
C GLY A 20 33.08 -2.47 -1.56
N VAL A 21 34.14 -1.70 -1.76
CA VAL A 21 35.03 -1.22 -0.71
C VAL A 21 35.29 0.27 -0.97
N THR A 22 35.30 1.09 0.07
CA THR A 22 35.67 2.51 -0.01
C THR A 22 37.16 2.68 -0.31
N ASP A 23 37.58 3.90 -0.66
CA ASP A 23 39.01 4.23 -0.85
C ASP A 23 39.85 4.00 0.42
N GLU A 24 39.19 4.02 1.58
CA GLU A 24 39.78 3.78 2.91
C GLU A 24 39.81 2.28 3.28
N GLY A 25 39.33 1.39 2.41
CA GLY A 25 39.36 -0.05 2.63
C GLY A 25 38.16 -0.61 3.41
N GLN A 26 37.13 0.18 3.69
CA GLN A 26 35.94 -0.27 4.43
C GLN A 26 34.90 -0.89 3.48
N VAL A 27 34.24 -1.97 3.90
CA VAL A 27 33.19 -2.60 3.10
C VAL A 27 31.99 -1.66 2.97
N GLU A 28 31.50 -1.50 1.75
CA GLU A 28 30.36 -0.65 1.44
C GLU A 28 29.37 -1.38 0.54
N TRP A 29 28.09 -1.29 0.89
CA TRP A 29 26.99 -1.63 0.01
C TRP A 29 26.30 -0.35 -0.48
N THR A 30 26.13 -0.25 -1.79
CA THR A 30 25.37 0.85 -2.42
C THR A 30 24.10 0.29 -3.04
N VAL A 31 22.96 0.79 -2.60
CA VAL A 31 21.64 0.49 -3.16
C VAL A 31 21.20 1.66 -4.01
N THR A 32 20.91 1.43 -5.30
CA THR A 32 20.46 2.48 -6.23
C THR A 32 19.01 2.25 -6.62
N GLY A 33 18.18 3.28 -6.45
CA GLY A 33 16.76 3.26 -6.78
C GLY A 33 16.51 3.61 -8.23
N LYS A 34 15.28 3.38 -8.69
CA LYS A 34 14.86 3.69 -10.06
C LYS A 34 15.12 5.13 -10.47
N ASP A 35 14.95 6.08 -9.55
CA ASP A 35 15.08 7.52 -9.82
C ASP A 35 16.51 8.04 -9.64
N GLY A 36 17.48 7.15 -9.37
CA GLY A 36 18.90 7.48 -9.20
C GLY A 36 19.31 7.77 -7.75
N ASP A 37 18.36 7.86 -6.82
CA ASP A 37 18.66 7.97 -5.38
C ASP A 37 19.50 6.78 -4.90
N THR A 38 20.38 7.04 -3.94
CA THR A 38 21.28 6.01 -3.39
C THR A 38 21.18 5.91 -1.87
N LEU A 39 21.19 4.68 -1.36
CA LEU A 39 21.41 4.36 0.05
C LEU A 39 22.77 3.66 0.16
N ARG A 40 23.68 4.26 0.93
CA ARG A 40 25.03 3.73 1.18
C ARG A 40 25.12 3.17 2.59
N ILE A 41 25.62 1.94 2.71
CA ILE A 41 25.72 1.20 3.97
C ILE A 41 27.19 0.82 4.14
N LEU A 42 27.85 1.45 5.11
CA LEU A 42 29.21 1.10 5.51
C LEU A 42 29.15 0.01 6.58
N LEU A 43 29.81 -1.11 6.33
CA LEU A 43 29.88 -2.22 7.27
C LEU A 43 31.20 -2.14 8.04
N GLU A 44 31.10 -1.84 9.33
CA GLU A 44 32.26 -1.80 10.23
C GLU A 44 32.70 -3.20 10.65
N ASP A 45 31.74 -4.07 11.01
CA ASP A 45 32.01 -5.44 11.41
C ASP A 45 30.83 -6.36 11.03
N ILE A 46 31.13 -7.57 10.56
CA ILE A 46 30.15 -8.57 10.13
C ILE A 46 30.09 -9.66 11.20
N GLN A 47 29.08 -9.58 12.07
CA GLN A 47 28.87 -10.59 13.12
C GLN A 47 28.29 -11.90 12.58
N HIS A 48 27.50 -11.82 11.51
CA HIS A 48 26.78 -12.95 10.94
C HIS A 48 26.37 -12.63 9.49
N ASP A 49 26.62 -13.57 8.58
CA ASP A 49 26.21 -13.53 7.18
C ASP A 49 25.60 -14.88 6.80
N SER A 50 24.38 -14.85 6.26
CA SER A 50 23.57 -16.03 5.96
C SER A 50 22.69 -15.81 4.74
N SER A 51 22.58 -16.83 3.89
CA SER A 51 21.74 -16.82 2.70
C SER A 51 20.66 -17.90 2.78
N HIS A 52 19.47 -17.57 2.29
CA HIS A 52 18.30 -18.44 2.29
C HIS A 52 17.58 -18.38 0.94
N GLU A 53 17.30 -19.55 0.37
CA GLU A 53 16.41 -19.68 -0.79
C GLU A 53 14.95 -19.57 -0.33
N LEU A 54 14.25 -18.53 -0.78
CA LEU A 54 12.84 -18.29 -0.40
C LEU A 54 11.84 -19.05 -1.29
N GLY A 55 12.32 -19.71 -2.34
CA GLY A 55 11.48 -20.43 -3.30
C GLY A 55 10.72 -19.50 -4.25
N VAL A 56 9.63 -20.01 -4.81
CA VAL A 56 8.77 -19.24 -5.73
C VAL A 56 7.86 -18.33 -4.91
N ASP A 57 7.76 -17.06 -5.29
CA ASP A 57 6.81 -16.12 -4.69
C ASP A 57 5.39 -16.71 -4.76
N PRO A 58 4.76 -17.06 -3.61
CA PRO A 58 3.42 -17.62 -3.58
C PRO A 58 2.35 -16.60 -3.99
N GLY A 59 2.73 -15.32 -4.12
CA GLY A 59 1.83 -14.21 -4.31
C GLY A 59 1.13 -13.83 -3.01
N LEU A 60 0.68 -12.57 -2.95
CA LEU A 60 -0.12 -12.07 -1.84
C LEU A 60 -1.61 -12.19 -2.17
N GLN A 61 -2.30 -13.14 -1.54
CA GLN A 61 -3.77 -13.20 -1.57
C GLN A 61 -4.34 -12.37 -0.43
N LYS A 62 -5.06 -11.30 -0.77
CA LYS A 62 -5.78 -10.46 0.19
C LYS A 62 -7.26 -10.84 0.17
N ASP A 63 -7.68 -11.75 1.04
CA ASP A 63 -9.11 -12.00 1.24
C ASP A 63 -9.78 -10.78 1.90
N GLY A 64 -10.98 -10.40 1.45
CA GLY A 64 -11.81 -9.36 2.07
C GLY A 64 -11.42 -7.89 1.78
N VAL A 65 -10.95 -7.55 0.58
CA VAL A 65 -10.59 -6.17 0.23
C VAL A 65 -11.77 -5.18 0.34
N GLU A 66 -11.48 -3.94 0.71
CA GLU A 66 -12.44 -2.82 0.71
C GLU A 66 -13.22 -2.72 -0.59
N LYS A 67 -12.55 -3.01 -1.71
CA LYS A 67 -13.15 -3.14 -3.04
C LYS A 67 -14.35 -4.08 -3.08
N HIS A 68 -14.29 -5.26 -2.44
CA HIS A 68 -15.41 -6.21 -2.43
C HIS A 68 -16.58 -5.69 -1.58
N LEU A 69 -16.28 -5.02 -0.46
CA LEU A 69 -17.31 -4.38 0.36
C LEU A 69 -17.98 -3.23 -0.42
N GLN A 70 -17.19 -2.45 -1.14
CA GLN A 70 -17.69 -1.40 -2.03
C GLN A 70 -18.57 -1.97 -3.14
N GLU A 71 -18.18 -3.08 -3.76
CA GLU A 71 -18.99 -3.77 -4.77
C GLU A 71 -20.34 -4.22 -4.21
N LEU A 72 -20.33 -4.89 -3.05
CA LEU A 72 -21.55 -5.38 -2.42
C LEU A 72 -22.50 -4.23 -2.01
N LEU A 73 -21.97 -3.15 -1.42
CA LEU A 73 -22.78 -1.99 -1.01
C LEU A 73 -23.28 -1.19 -2.22
N ALA A 74 -22.54 -1.16 -3.32
CA ALA A 74 -22.98 -0.54 -4.56
C ALA A 74 -24.15 -1.30 -5.21
N GLU A 75 -24.13 -2.64 -5.13
CA GLU A 75 -25.23 -3.50 -5.61
C GLU A 75 -26.49 -3.39 -4.73
N HIS A 76 -26.32 -3.08 -3.45
CA HIS A 76 -27.41 -2.97 -2.49
C HIS A 76 -27.39 -1.65 -1.68
N PRO A 77 -27.51 -0.46 -2.29
CA PRO A 77 -27.38 0.81 -1.57
C PRO A 77 -28.45 1.02 -0.50
N ALA A 78 -29.64 0.42 -0.67
CA ALA A 78 -30.72 0.46 0.30
C ALA A 78 -30.36 -0.17 1.66
N THR A 79 -29.29 -0.97 1.73
CA THR A 79 -28.78 -1.51 3.00
C THR A 79 -28.15 -0.44 3.90
N LEU A 80 -27.75 0.70 3.32
CA LEU A 80 -27.20 1.84 4.06
C LEU A 80 -28.32 2.76 4.58
N ALA A 81 -29.33 3.01 3.76
CA ALA A 81 -30.53 3.78 4.11
C ALA A 81 -31.66 3.50 3.10
N ASP A 82 -32.91 3.50 3.57
CA ASP A 82 -34.07 3.27 2.71
C ASP A 82 -34.17 4.29 1.57
N GLY A 83 -34.48 3.80 0.37
CA GLY A 83 -34.64 4.64 -0.83
C GLY A 83 -33.35 5.17 -1.43
N LEU A 84 -32.18 4.79 -0.89
CA LEU A 84 -30.89 5.16 -1.46
C LEU A 84 -30.65 4.43 -2.78
N THR A 85 -30.17 5.16 -3.79
CA THR A 85 -29.83 4.62 -5.12
C THR A 85 -28.42 5.02 -5.52
N LEU A 86 -27.68 4.10 -6.14
CA LEU A 86 -26.33 4.36 -6.60
C LEU A 86 -26.36 5.28 -7.83
N VAL A 87 -25.55 6.34 -7.80
CA VAL A 87 -25.23 7.13 -8.99
C VAL A 87 -24.00 6.53 -9.67
N ARG A 88 -22.90 6.38 -8.92
CA ARG A 88 -21.63 5.88 -9.45
C ARG A 88 -20.65 5.53 -8.32
N ARG A 89 -19.85 4.49 -8.57
CA ARG A 89 -18.67 4.13 -7.77
C ARG A 89 -17.46 4.97 -8.18
N GLU A 90 -16.57 5.26 -7.22
CA GLU A 90 -15.34 6.03 -7.45
C GLU A 90 -15.64 7.35 -8.19
N TYR A 91 -16.60 8.10 -7.67
CA TYR A 91 -17.06 9.33 -8.33
C TYR A 91 -15.98 10.42 -8.20
N PRO A 92 -15.41 10.93 -9.30
CA PRO A 92 -14.34 11.91 -9.23
C PRO A 92 -14.84 13.25 -8.73
N THR A 93 -14.12 13.86 -7.78
CA THR A 93 -14.33 15.25 -7.35
C THR A 93 -13.07 16.09 -7.54
N ALA A 94 -13.15 17.39 -7.26
CA ALA A 94 -12.00 18.30 -7.36
C ALA A 94 -10.87 17.98 -6.36
N ILE A 95 -11.14 17.23 -5.29
CA ILE A 95 -10.16 16.95 -4.21
C ILE A 95 -9.90 15.45 -4.00
N GLY A 96 -10.40 14.59 -4.89
CA GLY A 96 -10.28 13.13 -4.79
C GLY A 96 -11.60 12.41 -5.06
N PRO A 97 -11.58 11.11 -5.35
CA PRO A 97 -12.81 10.34 -5.56
C PRO A 97 -13.57 10.12 -4.24
N VAL A 98 -14.88 9.92 -4.37
CA VAL A 98 -15.75 9.37 -3.30
C VAL A 98 -16.06 7.92 -3.66
N ASP A 99 -16.03 7.02 -2.67
CA ASP A 99 -16.24 5.58 -2.92
C ASP A 99 -17.57 5.31 -3.61
N LEU A 100 -18.69 5.81 -3.05
CA LEU A 100 -20.01 5.77 -3.69
C LEU A 100 -20.67 7.14 -3.63
N LEU A 101 -21.08 7.64 -4.79
CA LEU A 101 -22.06 8.72 -4.87
C LEU A 101 -23.45 8.10 -5.05
N CYS A 102 -24.39 8.49 -4.20
CA CYS A 102 -25.76 8.02 -4.20
C CYS A 102 -26.76 9.19 -4.27
N ARG A 103 -28.03 8.87 -4.53
CA ARG A 103 -29.18 9.78 -4.34
C ARG A 103 -30.15 9.19 -3.35
N ASP A 104 -30.62 10.01 -2.42
CA ASP A 104 -31.69 9.64 -1.50
C ASP A 104 -33.09 9.74 -2.15
N ALA A 105 -34.13 9.37 -1.40
CA ALA A 105 -35.52 9.41 -1.85
C ALA A 105 -36.04 10.83 -2.19
N THR A 106 -35.37 11.88 -1.70
CA THR A 106 -35.68 13.28 -2.01
C THR A 106 -34.92 13.81 -3.22
N GLY A 107 -33.98 13.01 -3.75
CA GLY A 107 -33.11 13.36 -4.87
C GLY A 107 -31.84 14.10 -4.46
N ALA A 108 -31.55 14.25 -3.17
CA ALA A 108 -30.32 14.87 -2.68
C ALA A 108 -29.13 13.92 -2.83
N SER A 109 -27.95 14.49 -3.09
CA SER A 109 -26.71 13.74 -3.22
C SER A 109 -26.19 13.27 -1.86
N VAL A 110 -25.86 12.00 -1.75
CA VAL A 110 -25.26 11.38 -0.57
C VAL A 110 -23.90 10.78 -0.96
N ALA A 111 -22.83 11.24 -0.31
CA ALA A 111 -21.51 10.64 -0.43
C ALA A 111 -21.34 9.56 0.65
N VAL A 112 -20.89 8.38 0.25
CA VAL A 112 -20.60 7.27 1.16
C VAL A 112 -19.13 6.91 1.04
N GLU A 113 -18.44 6.92 2.17
CA GLU A 113 -17.05 6.46 2.32
C GLU A 113 -17.07 5.11 3.03
N ILE A 114 -16.34 4.14 2.50
CA ILE A 114 -16.29 2.76 3.00
C ILE A 114 -14.93 2.52 3.61
N LYS A 115 -14.93 1.81 4.76
CA LYS A 115 -13.71 1.40 5.44
C LYS A 115 -13.81 -0.07 5.82
N ARG A 116 -12.78 -0.84 5.48
CA ARG A 116 -12.73 -2.29 5.75
C ARG A 116 -12.68 -2.66 7.24
N ARG A 117 -12.15 -1.79 8.11
CA ARG A 117 -12.22 -1.86 9.59
C ARG A 117 -11.99 -0.47 10.17
N GLY A 118 -12.67 -0.14 11.27
CA GLY A 118 -12.42 1.04 12.09
C GLY A 118 -11.66 0.66 13.35
N GLU A 119 -10.34 0.48 13.26
CA GLU A 119 -9.36 0.60 14.34
C GLU A 119 -8.03 1.10 13.74
#